data_AF-A0A6P2CYV4-F1
#
_entry.id   AF-A0A6P2CYV4-F1
#
_cell.length_a   1.000
_cell.length_b   1.000
_cell.length_c   1.000
_cell.angle_alpha   90.00
_cell.angle_beta   90.00
_cell.angle_gamma   90.00
#
_symmetry.space_group_name_H-M   'P 1'
#
loop_
_entity.id
_entity.type
_entity.pdbx_description
1 polymer ?
#
loop_
_entity_poly.entity_id
_entity_poly.type
_entity_poly.pdbx_seq_one_letter_code
_entity_poly.pdbx_strand_id
1 'polypeptide(L)'
;MLTVSPNELVAFHERMAAILPEEHFAAWLDPKETRSANLLPLLTPYPAEQMEAWPVSECVNRASAGGADLIKPVEPVPVSPRIQPSLFDAA
;
A
#
# COMPACT_ATOMS: atom_id res chain seq x y z
N MET A 1 5.46 -7.32 5.36
CA MET A 1 5.57 -6.32 4.27
C MET A 1 6.24 -5.08 4.83
N LEU A 2 7.20 -4.50 4.11
CA LEU A 2 7.84 -3.22 4.49
C LEU A 2 6.98 -2.04 4.00
N THR A 3 6.99 -0.95 4.76
CA THR A 3 6.24 0.28 4.44
C THR A 3 7.14 1.51 4.52
N VAL A 4 6.84 2.50 3.69
CA VAL A 4 7.48 3.81 3.65
C VAL A 4 6.42 4.90 3.83
N SER A 5 6.85 6.17 3.93
CA SER A 5 5.94 7.31 3.90
C SER A 5 5.15 7.32 2.58
N PRO A 6 3.91 7.86 2.57
CA PRO A 6 3.12 7.95 1.34
C PRO A 6 3.73 8.94 0.36
N ASN A 7 3.41 8.75 -0.92
CA ASN A 7 3.54 9.78 -1.94
C ASN A 7 2.22 10.60 -2.05
N GLU A 8 2.16 11.53 -3.01
CA GLU A 8 1.01 12.40 -3.22
C GLU A 8 -0.27 11.63 -3.60
N LEU A 9 -0.14 10.52 -4.34
CA LEU A 9 -1.29 9.70 -4.75
C LEU A 9 -1.89 8.92 -3.58
N VAL A 10 -1.05 8.42 -2.67
CA VAL A 10 -1.45 7.60 -1.50
C VAL A 10 -1.65 8.46 -0.24
N ALA A 11 -1.74 9.78 -0.39
CA ALA A 11 -1.93 10.72 0.73
C ALA A 11 -3.22 10.50 1.54
N PHE A 12 -4.12 9.62 1.09
CA PHE A 12 -5.27 9.15 1.86
C PHE A 12 -4.92 8.12 2.96
N HIS A 13 -3.63 7.76 3.13
CA HIS A 13 -3.14 6.88 4.18
C HIS A 13 -1.75 7.31 4.68
N GLU A 14 -1.44 7.09 5.95
CA GLU A 14 -0.18 7.51 6.60
C GLU A 14 1.08 6.76 6.12
N ARG A 15 0.90 5.71 5.32
CA ARG A 15 1.97 4.80 4.86
C ARG A 15 1.61 4.17 3.52
N MET A 16 2.60 3.82 2.72
CA MET A 16 2.46 2.98 1.53
C MET A 16 3.38 1.76 1.58
N ALA A 17 3.10 0.74 0.77
CA ALA A 17 4.05 -0.36 0.59
C ALA A 17 5.35 0.15 -0.04
N ALA A 18 6.50 -0.41 0.37
CA ALA A 18 7.75 -0.17 -0.33
C ALA A 18 7.75 -0.94 -1.66
N ILE A 19 7.49 -0.23 -2.76
CA ILE A 19 7.51 -0.77 -4.12
C ILE A 19 8.91 -0.52 -4.70
N LEU A 20 9.56 -1.57 -5.19
CA LEU A 20 10.87 -1.46 -5.81
C LEU A 20 10.70 -1.36 -7.34
N PRO A 21 11.41 -0.43 -8.00
CA PRO A 21 11.62 -0.49 -9.44
C PRO A 21 12.29 -1.81 -9.86
N GLU A 22 11.96 -2.31 -11.06
CA GLU A 22 12.45 -3.61 -11.53
C GLU A 22 13.98 -3.68 -11.59
N GLU A 23 14.65 -2.56 -11.90
CA GLU A 23 16.11 -2.45 -11.93
C GLU A 23 16.78 -2.73 -10.57
N HIS A 24 16.03 -2.67 -9.47
CA HIS A 24 16.53 -2.93 -8.12
C HIS A 24 16.24 -4.35 -7.62
N PHE A 25 15.48 -5.16 -8.35
CA PHE A 25 15.14 -6.52 -7.93
C PHE A 25 16.38 -7.41 -7.75
N ALA A 26 17.35 -7.31 -8.65
CA ALA A 26 18.57 -8.11 -8.58
C ALA A 26 19.36 -7.82 -7.29
N ALA A 27 19.53 -6.55 -6.93
CA ALA A 27 20.20 -6.15 -5.69
C ALA A 27 19.39 -6.57 -4.45
N TRP A 28 18.06 -6.42 -4.48
CA TRP A 28 17.19 -6.78 -3.37
C TRP A 28 17.13 -8.29 -3.09
N LEU A 29 17.20 -9.11 -4.14
CA LEU A 29 17.08 -10.56 -4.06
C LEU A 29 18.43 -11.29 -3.97
N ASP A 30 19.57 -10.58 -4.05
CA ASP A 30 20.89 -11.20 -3.96
C ASP A 30 21.17 -11.69 -2.52
N PRO A 31 21.24 -13.01 -2.27
CA PRO A 31 21.52 -13.54 -0.93
C PRO A 31 22.94 -13.22 -0.43
N LYS A 32 23.83 -12.72 -1.30
CA LYS A 32 25.18 -12.28 -0.92
C LYS A 32 25.22 -10.84 -0.44
N GLU A 33 24.21 -10.03 -0.75
CA GLU A 33 24.10 -8.68 -0.21
C GLU A 33 23.63 -8.75 1.24
N THR A 34 24.53 -8.42 2.15
CA THR A 34 24.34 -8.52 3.61
C THR A 34 24.44 -7.16 4.30
N ARG A 35 24.83 -6.11 3.56
CA ARG A 35 24.99 -4.76 4.09
C ARG A 35 23.69 -4.01 3.90
N SER A 36 22.92 -3.88 4.99
CA SER A 36 21.68 -3.11 5.00
C SER A 36 21.85 -1.68 4.47
N ALA A 37 23.01 -1.06 4.68
CA ALA A 37 23.35 0.26 4.15
C ALA A 37 23.21 0.38 2.62
N ASN A 38 23.38 -0.72 1.87
CA ASN A 38 23.22 -0.75 0.41
C ASN A 38 21.76 -0.91 -0.02
N LEU A 39 20.90 -1.47 0.85
CA LEU A 39 19.49 -1.78 0.54
C LEU A 39 18.50 -0.76 1.10
N LEU A 40 18.80 -0.15 2.25
CA LEU A 40 17.94 0.86 2.87
C LEU A 40 17.62 2.05 1.95
N PRO A 41 18.56 2.56 1.12
CA PRO A 41 18.25 3.64 0.18
C PRO A 41 17.23 3.27 -0.90
N LEU A 42 17.00 1.98 -1.15
CA LEU A 42 16.00 1.51 -2.12
C LEU A 42 14.56 1.63 -1.57
N LEU A 43 14.41 1.76 -0.25
CA LEU A 43 13.11 1.84 0.44
C LEU A 43 12.63 3.29 0.52
N THR A 44 12.25 3.84 -0.61
CA THR A 44 11.68 5.20 -0.74
C THR A 44 10.26 5.15 -1.31
N PRO A 45 9.45 6.22 -1.13
CA PRO A 45 8.12 6.29 -1.75
C PRO A 45 8.24 6.12 -3.27
N TYR A 46 7.39 5.27 -3.85
CA TYR A 46 7.37 5.07 -5.29
C TYR A 46 6.83 6.32 -6.01
N PRO A 47 7.30 6.66 -7.22
CA PRO A 47 6.85 7.87 -7.91
C PRO A 47 5.33 7.84 -8.19
N ALA A 48 4.62 8.90 -7.79
CA ALA A 48 3.16 8.99 -7.91
C ALA A 48 2.69 8.96 -9.37
N GLU A 49 3.46 9.55 -10.27
CA GLU A 49 3.20 9.61 -11.72
C GLU A 49 3.31 8.25 -12.43
N GLN A 50 3.88 7.24 -11.77
CA GLN A 50 3.96 5.87 -12.27
C GLN A 50 2.89 4.97 -11.64
N MET A 51 1.94 5.56 -10.93
CA MET A 51 0.88 4.86 -10.22
C MET A 51 -0.48 5.40 -10.63
N GLU A 52 -1.50 4.55 -10.52
CA GLU A 52 -2.89 4.92 -10.69
C GLU A 52 -3.69 4.43 -9.47
N ALA A 53 -4.74 5.16 -9.12
CA ALA A 53 -5.66 4.79 -8.05
C ALA A 53 -7.09 5.08 -8.49
N TRP A 54 -8.01 4.18 -8.14
CA TRP A 54 -9.44 4.35 -8.37
C TRP A 54 -10.24 3.76 -7.22
N PRO A 55 -11.43 4.31 -6.91
CA PRO A 55 -12.33 3.72 -5.92
C PRO A 55 -12.82 2.34 -6.38
N VAL A 56 -12.98 1.43 -5.42
CA VAL A 56 -13.53 0.08 -5.62
C VAL A 56 -14.67 -0.20 -4.66
N SER A 57 -15.42 -1.28 -4.90
CA SER A 57 -16.53 -1.69 -4.03
C SER A 57 -16.06 -2.00 -2.60
N GLU A 58 -16.82 -1.54 -1.60
CA GLU A 58 -16.59 -1.89 -0.18
C GLU A 58 -16.69 -3.39 0.11
N CYS A 59 -17.19 -4.20 -0.84
CA CYS A 59 -17.17 -5.66 -0.74
C CYS A 59 -15.75 -6.20 -0.45
N VAL A 60 -14.71 -5.49 -0.91
CA VAL A 60 -13.29 -5.83 -0.65
C VAL A 60 -12.94 -5.86 0.84
N ASN A 61 -13.70 -5.17 1.69
CA ASN A 61 -13.49 -5.18 3.14
C ASN A 61 -13.89 -6.51 3.81
N ARG A 62 -14.64 -7.38 3.12
CA ARG A 62 -15.00 -8.71 3.62
C ARG A 62 -13.92 -9.70 3.24
N ALA A 63 -13.20 -10.24 4.23
CA ALA A 63 -12.11 -11.18 3.99
C ALA A 63 -12.52 -12.47 3.24
N SER A 64 -13.80 -12.84 3.27
CA SER A 64 -14.35 -13.98 2.52
C SER A 64 -14.72 -13.68 1.07
N ALA A 65 -14.70 -12.41 0.65
CA ALA A 65 -14.95 -12.03 -0.73
C ALA A 65 -13.71 -12.31 -1.59
N GLY A 66 -13.92 -12.78 -2.81
CA GLY A 66 -12.87 -13.00 -3.80
C GLY A 66 -13.40 -12.85 -5.22
N GLY A 67 -12.51 -12.67 -6.18
CA GLY A 67 -12.85 -12.52 -7.60
C GLY A 67 -12.42 -11.17 -8.19
N ALA A 68 -12.35 -11.12 -9.52
CA ALA A 68 -11.83 -9.97 -10.26
C ALA A 68 -12.69 -8.70 -10.11
N ASP A 69 -13.96 -8.82 -9.70
CA ASP A 69 -14.84 -7.67 -9.50
C ASP A 69 -14.41 -6.77 -8.34
N LEU A 70 -13.61 -7.29 -7.39
CA LEU A 70 -13.17 -6.52 -6.22
C LEU A 70 -12.20 -5.38 -6.54
N ILE A 71 -11.55 -5.43 -7.71
CA ILE A 71 -10.60 -4.39 -8.15
C ILE A 71 -11.19 -3.50 -9.26
N LYS A 72 -12.43 -3.75 -9.70
CA LYS A 72 -13.06 -2.96 -10.76
C LYS A 72 -13.41 -1.56 -10.22
N PRO A 73 -13.20 -0.50 -11.02
CA PRO A 73 -13.61 0.85 -10.65
C PRO A 73 -15.11 0.92 -10.37
N VAL A 74 -15.49 1.69 -9.35
CA VAL A 74 -16.88 2.07 -9.07
C VAL A 74 -17.01 3.59 -9.06
N GLU A 75 -18.23 4.12 -9.11
CA GLU A 75 -18.41 5.55 -8.83
C GLU A 75 -18.05 5.84 -7.36
N PRO A 76 -17.27 6.90 -7.07
CA PRO A 76 -16.93 7.24 -5.71
C PRO A 76 -18.19 7.64 -4.94
N VAL A 77 -18.60 6.81 -3.99
CA VAL A 77 -19.62 7.16 -3.00
C VAL A 77 -18.93 7.97 -1.89
N PRO A 78 -19.52 9.08 -1.41
CA PRO A 78 -18.98 9.81 -0.27
C PRO A 78 -18.77 8.87 0.93
N VAL A 79 -17.51 8.68 1.33
CA VAL A 79 -17.15 7.85 2.49
C VAL A 79 -17.47 8.62 3.76
N SER A 80 -18.47 8.15 4.49
CA SER A 80 -18.64 8.54 5.89
C SER A 80 -17.50 7.94 6.71
N PRO A 81 -16.84 8.70 7.60
CA PRO A 81 -15.75 8.16 8.42
C PRO A 81 -16.29 7.01 9.28
N ARG A 82 -15.79 5.80 9.06
CA ARG A 82 -16.04 4.69 9.96
C ARG A 82 -15.16 4.86 11.18
N ILE A 83 -15.77 5.09 12.32
CA ILE A 83 -15.10 4.92 13.61
C ILE A 83 -14.97 3.42 13.82
N GLN A 84 -13.76 2.89 13.62
CA GLN A 84 -13.46 1.55 14.10
C GLN A 84 -13.27 1.67 15.62
N PRO A 85 -14.15 1.10 16.45
CA PRO A 85 -13.97 1.17 17.89
C PRO A 85 -12.64 0.50 18.23
N SER A 86 -11.79 1.22 18.96
CA SER A 86 -10.59 0.66 19.56
C SER A 86 -11.00 -0.50 20.46
N LEU A 87 -10.38 -1.66 20.25
CA LEU A 87 -10.57 -2.82 21.11
C LEU A 87 -10.06 -2.56 22.54
N PHE A 88 -9.29 -1.49 22.75
CA PHE A 88 -8.59 -1.18 23.99
C PHE A 88 -9.21 -0.02 24.79
N ASP A 89 -10.31 0.58 24.33
CA ASP A 89 -10.93 1.75 25.00
C ASP A 89 -12.03 1.37 26.01
N ALA A 90 -12.21 0.06 26.28
CA ALA A 90 -13.09 -0.44 27.33
C ALA A 90 -12.26 -1.00 28.50
N ALA A 91 -11.86 -0.12 29.41
CA ALA A 91 -11.37 -0.45 30.75
C ALA A 91 -12.06 0.43 31.78
#